data_AF-A0AAU1FLN9-F1
#
_entry.id   AF-A0AAU1FLN9-F1
#
_cell.length_a   1.000
_cell.length_b   1.000
_cell.length_c   1.000
_cell.angle_alpha   90.00
_cell.angle_beta   90.00
_cell.angle_gamma   90.00
#
_symmetry.space_group_name_H-M   'P 1'
#
loop_
_entity.id
_entity.type
_entity.pdbx_description
1 polymer ?
#
loop_
_entity_poly.entity_id
_entity_poly.type
_entity_poly.pdbx_seq_one_letter_code
_entity_poly.pdbx_strand_id
1 'polypeptide(L)'
;MADKTAYDLDMIKGCSRTLGKIHREFEHHGNPADGYGDDLGHGGLKDAFDDFGDTWKKTRKKLTKELKKLADYTSAAAQKYEEIDHELAKAIASATGKGKK
;
A
#
# COMPACT_ATOMS: atom_id res chain seq x y z
N MET A 1 22.43 13.27 -10.63
CA MET A 1 21.00 13.33 -11.06
C MET A 1 20.41 11.94 -11.21
N ALA A 2 21.05 11.02 -11.94
CA ALA A 2 20.61 9.63 -12.07
C ALA A 2 20.49 8.86 -10.74
N ASP A 3 21.47 9.00 -9.83
CA ASP A 3 21.41 8.36 -8.50
C ASP A 3 20.23 8.82 -7.64
N LYS A 4 19.86 10.10 -7.76
CA LYS A 4 18.75 10.68 -7.01
C LYS A 4 17.42 10.09 -7.49
N THR A 5 17.22 10.02 -8.81
CA THR A 5 16.00 9.45 -9.40
C THR A 5 15.88 7.95 -9.14
N ALA A 6 17.00 7.21 -9.13
CA ALA A 6 17.00 5.80 -8.75
C ALA A 6 16.61 5.60 -7.27
N TYR A 7 17.16 6.41 -6.36
CA TYR A 7 16.80 6.38 -4.95
C TYR A 7 15.33 6.72 -4.70
N ASP A 8 14.82 7.77 -5.36
CA ASP A 8 13.42 8.19 -5.24
C ASP A 8 12.46 7.09 -5.75
N LEU A 9 12.82 6.39 -6.83
CA LEU A 9 12.04 5.26 -7.36
C LEU A 9 12.01 4.08 -6.38
N ASP A 10 13.15 3.73 -5.80
CA ASP A 10 13.23 2.65 -4.80
C ASP A 10 12.43 2.96 -3.54
N MET A 11 12.44 4.23 -3.12
CA MET A 11 11.58 4.73 -2.04
C MET A 11 10.08 4.55 -2.38
N ILE A 12 9.65 4.94 -3.59
CA ILE A 12 8.24 4.78 -4.01
C ILE A 12 7.84 3.30 -4.03
N LYS A 13 8.68 2.41 -4.57
CA LYS A 13 8.45 0.96 -4.53
C LYS A 13 8.41 0.41 -3.11
N GLY A 14 9.26 0.95 -2.22
CA GLY A 14 9.27 0.63 -0.80
C GLY A 14 7.95 0.98 -0.14
N CYS A 15 7.46 2.21 -0.35
CA CYS A 15 6.16 2.68 0.14
C CYS A 15 5.02 1.78 -0.34
N SER A 16 4.95 1.47 -1.63
CA SER A 16 3.90 0.59 -2.19
C SER A 16 3.89 -0.79 -1.51
N ARG A 17 5.07 -1.40 -1.33
CA ARG A 17 5.21 -2.70 -0.64
C ARG A 17 4.75 -2.63 0.81
N THR A 18 5.14 -1.59 1.54
CA THR A 18 4.77 -1.40 2.95
C THR A 18 3.26 -1.18 3.09
N LEU A 19 2.67 -0.33 2.25
CA LEU A 19 1.22 -0.11 2.23
C LEU A 19 0.45 -1.40 1.92
N GLY A 20 0.93 -2.20 0.96
CA GLY A 20 0.36 -3.50 0.65
C GLY A 20 0.47 -4.52 1.80
N LYS A 21 1.54 -4.48 2.60
CA LYS A 21 1.65 -5.28 3.83
C LYS A 21 0.62 -4.85 4.85
N ILE A 22 0.56 -3.55 5.18
CA ILE A 22 -0.39 -3.00 6.15
C ILE A 22 -1.84 -3.34 5.73
N HIS A 23 -2.17 -3.20 4.45
CA HIS A 23 -3.47 -3.60 3.91
C HIS A 23 -3.80 -5.07 4.21
N ARG A 24 -2.87 -5.99 3.95
CA ARG A 24 -3.06 -7.44 4.22
C ARG A 24 -3.23 -7.73 5.70
N GLU A 25 -2.44 -7.09 6.57
CA GLU A 25 -2.62 -7.22 8.02
C GLU A 25 -4.03 -6.81 8.44
N PHE A 26 -4.51 -5.66 7.96
CA PHE A 26 -5.88 -5.21 8.16
C PHE A 26 -6.93 -6.02 7.39
N GLU A 27 -6.61 -6.93 6.48
CA GLU A 27 -7.60 -7.86 5.91
C GLU A 27 -7.66 -9.16 6.71
N HIS A 28 -6.52 -9.68 7.16
CA HIS A 28 -6.42 -10.99 7.78
C HIS A 28 -6.57 -10.99 9.29
N HIS A 29 -6.10 -9.98 10.00
CA HIS A 29 -6.23 -9.91 11.46
C HIS A 29 -7.53 -9.20 11.82
N GLY A 30 -8.49 -10.00 12.32
CA GLY A 30 -9.91 -9.72 12.54
C GLY A 30 -10.26 -8.55 13.47
N ASN A 31 -11.56 -8.36 13.72
CA ASN A 31 -12.02 -7.40 14.71
C ASN A 31 -11.58 -7.88 16.11
N PRO A 32 -10.87 -7.05 16.91
CA PRO A 32 -10.39 -7.44 18.23
C PRO A 32 -11.49 -7.87 19.20
N ALA A 33 -12.74 -7.46 18.96
CA ALA A 33 -13.90 -7.87 19.77
C ALA A 33 -14.54 -9.19 19.30
N ASP A 34 -14.16 -9.73 18.14
CA ASP A 34 -14.72 -11.00 17.67
C ASP A 34 -14.38 -12.12 18.67
N GLY A 35 -15.42 -12.87 19.07
CA GLY A 35 -15.28 -14.01 19.97
C GLY A 35 -15.48 -13.72 21.46
N TYR A 36 -15.47 -12.45 21.89
CA TYR A 36 -15.62 -12.11 23.31
C TYR A 36 -17.07 -12.03 23.79
N GLY A 37 -18.06 -11.92 22.89
CA GLY A 37 -19.45 -11.61 23.26
C GLY A 37 -20.12 -12.59 24.24
N ASP A 38 -19.76 -13.86 24.21
CA ASP A 38 -20.32 -14.89 25.11
C ASP A 38 -19.45 -15.13 26.36
N ASP A 39 -18.19 -14.72 26.32
CA ASP A 39 -17.27 -14.78 27.47
C ASP A 39 -17.49 -13.61 28.45
N LEU A 40 -18.16 -12.55 27.99
CA LEU A 40 -18.46 -11.36 28.79
C LEU A 40 -19.74 -11.57 29.60
N GLY A 41 -19.59 -11.86 30.90
CA GLY A 41 -20.71 -12.06 31.82
C GLY A 41 -21.51 -10.81 32.20
N HIS A 42 -21.05 -9.60 31.83
CA HIS A 42 -21.72 -8.34 32.15
C HIS A 42 -22.34 -7.71 30.89
N GLY A 43 -23.67 -7.52 30.87
CA GLY A 43 -24.41 -7.02 29.70
C GLY A 43 -23.88 -5.71 29.14
N GLY A 44 -23.64 -4.71 29.99
CA GLY A 44 -23.08 -3.43 29.52
C GLY A 44 -21.65 -3.52 28.97
N LEU A 45 -20.89 -4.55 29.33
CA LEU A 45 -19.55 -4.78 28.78
C LEU A 45 -19.66 -5.48 27.41
N LYS A 46 -20.61 -6.40 27.28
CA LYS A 46 -20.98 -7.01 25.99
C LYS A 46 -21.43 -5.95 24.98
N ASP A 47 -22.35 -5.07 25.36
CA ASP A 47 -22.85 -3.99 24.49
C ASP A 47 -21.70 -3.07 24.03
N ALA A 48 -20.79 -2.71 24.93
CA ALA A 48 -19.62 -1.89 24.59
C ALA A 48 -18.66 -2.59 23.61
N PHE A 49 -18.47 -3.91 23.74
CA PHE A 49 -17.64 -4.70 22.83
C PHE A 49 -18.31 -4.86 21.46
N ASP A 50 -19.63 -5.04 21.41
CA ASP A 50 -20.40 -5.12 20.17
C ASP A 50 -20.34 -3.78 19.41
N ASP A 51 -20.58 -2.66 20.10
CA ASP A 51 -20.47 -1.31 19.53
C ASP A 51 -19.07 -1.00 19.01
N PHE A 52 -18.05 -1.39 19.77
CA PHE A 52 -16.66 -1.28 19.35
C PHE A 52 -16.41 -2.12 18.10
N GLY A 53 -16.85 -3.38 18.09
CA GLY A 53 -16.63 -4.31 16.99
C GLY A 53 -17.24 -3.84 15.67
N ASP A 54 -18.48 -3.35 15.73
CA ASP A 54 -19.16 -2.78 14.57
C ASP A 54 -18.49 -1.51 14.05
N THR A 55 -18.09 -0.62 14.96
CA THR A 55 -17.39 0.62 14.61
C THR A 55 -16.01 0.33 14.02
N TRP A 56 -15.27 -0.60 14.62
CA TRP A 56 -13.97 -1.05 14.14
C TRP A 56 -14.10 -1.69 12.76
N LYS A 57 -15.07 -2.58 12.54
CA LYS A 57 -15.30 -3.20 11.23
C LYS A 57 -15.56 -2.18 10.14
N LYS A 58 -16.39 -1.16 10.40
CA LYS A 58 -16.68 -0.07 9.44
C LYS A 58 -15.44 0.77 9.15
N THR A 59 -14.76 1.24 10.18
CA THR A 59 -13.57 2.09 10.05
C THR A 59 -12.40 1.34 9.40
N ARG A 60 -12.13 0.10 9.81
CA ARG A 60 -11.13 -0.79 9.21
C ARG A 60 -11.36 -1.02 7.72
N LYS A 61 -12.60 -1.30 7.30
CA LYS A 61 -12.94 -1.47 5.87
C LYS A 61 -12.63 -0.21 5.06
N LYS A 62 -12.95 0.97 5.60
CA LYS A 62 -12.63 2.24 4.94
C LYS A 62 -11.12 2.44 4.82
N LEU A 63 -10.38 2.26 5.92
CA LEU A 63 -8.93 2.37 5.95
C LEU A 63 -8.26 1.43 4.95
N THR A 64 -8.67 0.16 4.94
CA THR A 64 -8.16 -0.87 4.01
C THR A 64 -8.38 -0.45 2.56
N LYS A 65 -9.57 0.04 2.21
CA LYS A 65 -9.86 0.54 0.85
C LYS A 65 -8.96 1.71 0.45
N GLU A 66 -8.67 2.63 1.37
CA GLU A 66 -7.80 3.78 1.12
C GLU A 66 -6.33 3.37 0.98
N LEU A 67 -5.85 2.46 1.83
CA LEU A 67 -4.50 1.87 1.73
C LEU A 67 -4.29 1.16 0.40
N LYS A 68 -5.29 0.40 -0.06
CA LYS A 68 -5.24 -0.26 -1.37
C LYS A 68 -5.05 0.74 -2.50
N LYS A 69 -5.90 1.78 -2.53
CA LYS A 69 -5.80 2.84 -3.55
C LYS A 69 -4.42 3.50 -3.55
N LEU A 70 -3.88 3.81 -2.37
CA LEU A 70 -2.57 4.44 -2.26
C LEU A 70 -1.45 3.50 -2.73
N ALA A 71 -1.53 2.21 -2.39
CA ALA A 71 -0.59 1.20 -2.88
C ALA A 71 -0.63 1.06 -4.41
N ASP A 72 -1.84 1.06 -4.99
CA ASP A 72 -2.05 0.98 -6.43
C ASP A 72 -1.48 2.23 -7.14
N TYR A 73 -1.73 3.44 -6.60
CA TYR A 73 -1.18 4.69 -7.16
C TYR A 73 0.34 4.75 -7.09
N THR A 74 0.93 4.36 -5.96
CA THR A 74 2.39 4.35 -5.80
C THR A 74 3.04 3.31 -6.71
N SER A 75 2.41 2.14 -6.91
CA SER A 75 2.87 1.14 -7.88
C SER A 75 2.81 1.66 -9.32
N ALA A 76 1.70 2.28 -9.71
CA ALA A 76 1.54 2.85 -11.05
C ALA A 76 2.54 3.98 -11.31
N ALA A 77 2.79 4.83 -10.32
CA ALA A 77 3.81 5.88 -10.42
C ALA A 77 5.21 5.28 -10.63
N ALA A 78 5.59 4.27 -9.85
CA ALA A 78 6.89 3.60 -10.00
C ALA A 78 7.07 3.01 -11.40
N GLN A 79 6.06 2.29 -11.90
CA GLN A 79 6.09 1.72 -13.25
C GLN A 79 6.25 2.79 -14.33
N LYS A 80 5.53 3.90 -14.22
CA LYS A 80 5.64 5.00 -15.19
C LYS A 80 7.01 5.68 -15.18
N TYR A 81 7.61 5.85 -14.01
CA TYR A 81 8.97 6.38 -13.92
C TYR A 81 10.00 5.43 -14.55
N GLU A 82 9.88 4.12 -14.33
CA GLU A 82 10.75 3.11 -14.98
C GLU A 82 10.60 3.10 -16.49
N GLU A 83 9.37 3.15 -17.00
CA GLU A 83 9.10 3.20 -18.45
C GLU A 83 9.76 4.43 -19.09
N ILE A 84 9.61 5.61 -18.46
CA ILE A 84 10.21 6.85 -18.95
C ILE A 84 11.74 6.76 -18.93
N ASP A 85 12.33 6.27 -17.84
CA ASP A 85 13.78 6.11 -17.71
C ASP A 85 14.35 5.16 -18.78
N HIS A 86 13.66 4.04 -19.03
CA HIS A 86 14.05 3.06 -20.04
C HIS A 86 13.98 3.64 -21.47
N GLU A 87 12.90 4.37 -21.81
CA GLU A 87 12.78 5.00 -23.12
C GLU A 87 13.81 6.11 -23.33
N LEU A 88 14.12 6.90 -22.29
CA LEU A 88 15.19 7.89 -22.34
C LEU A 88 16.56 7.26 -22.54
N ALA A 89 16.89 6.20 -21.78
CA ALA A 89 18.14 5.47 -21.92
C ALA A 89 18.30 4.89 -23.33
N LYS A 90 17.23 4.32 -23.88
CA LYS A 90 17.19 3.79 -25.25
C LYS A 90 17.39 4.90 -26.30
N ALA A 91 16.73 6.05 -26.14
CA ALA A 91 16.90 7.19 -27.03
C ALA A 91 18.34 7.71 -27.02
N ILE A 92 18.94 7.87 -25.83
CA ILE A 92 20.34 8.28 -25.68
C ILE A 92 21.28 7.27 -26.32
N ALA A 93 21.14 5.98 -26.00
CA ALA A 93 21.97 4.91 -26.57
C ALA A 93 21.88 4.87 -28.10
N SER A 94 20.68 5.06 -28.66
CA SER A 94 20.47 5.12 -30.11
C SER A 94 21.13 6.34 -30.76
N ALA A 95 21.12 7.50 -30.09
CA ALA A 95 21.76 8.72 -30.55
C ALA A 95 23.29 8.62 -30.49
N THR A 96 23.85 8.05 -29.43
CA THR A 96 25.30 7.88 -29.25
C THR A 96 25.87 6.72 -30.08
N GLY A 97 25.07 5.68 -30.34
CA GLY A 97 25.48 4.48 -31.08
C GLY A 97 25.59 4.68 -32.60
N LYS A 98 24.91 5.69 -33.16
CA LYS A 98 24.95 6.00 -34.61
C LYS A 98 26.21 6.75 -35.07
N GLY A 99 27.10 7.17 -34.17
CA GLY A 99 28.34 7.90 -34.49
C GLY A 99 29.60 7.05 -34.66
N LYS A 100 29.52 5.71 -34.51
CA LYS A 100 30.63 4.77 -34.77
C LYS A 100 30.31 3.90 -35.99
N LYS A 101 30.39 4.47 -37.19
CA LYS A 101 30.58 3.74 -38.45
C LYS A 101 31.40 4.59 -39.39
#